data_AF-A0A3P3Z6G6-F1
#
_entry.id   AF-A0A3P3Z6G6-F1
#
_cell.length_a   1.000
_cell.length_b   1.000
_cell.length_c   1.000
_cell.angle_alpha   90.00
_cell.angle_beta   90.00
_cell.angle_gamma   90.00
#
_symmetry.space_group_name_H-M   'P 1'
#
loop_
_entity.id
_entity.type
_entity.pdbx_description
1 polymer ?
#
loop_
_entity_poly.entity_id
_entity_poly.type
_entity_poly.pdbx_seq_one_letter_code
_entity_poly.pdbx_strand_id
1 'polypeptide(L)' 'MTQASSDAHLNNILLAKQAKVCFAMAPGFAVDCVETLSEIKLEDAEVFKKNGGRRFIYVPCLNDSDAHVKVLISFFGT' A
#
# COMPACT_ATOMS: atom_id res chain seq x y z
N MET A 1 4.99 -12.98 12.67
CA MET A 1 4.35 -12.55 11.41
C MET A 1 5.48 -12.17 10.48
N THR A 2 5.77 -13.04 9.53
CA THR A 2 7.04 -13.11 8.80
C THR A 2 7.19 -11.98 7.78
N GLN A 3 8.44 -11.63 7.51
CA GLN A 3 8.93 -10.54 6.67
C GLN A 3 8.44 -10.60 5.21
N ALA A 4 7.17 -10.27 4.97
CA ALA A 4 6.65 -10.07 3.61
C ALA A 4 7.12 -8.75 2.98
N SER A 5 7.63 -7.78 3.77
CA SER A 5 8.03 -6.45 3.25
C SER A 5 9.36 -6.45 2.49
N SER A 6 10.26 -7.41 2.75
CA SER A 6 11.55 -7.50 2.05
C SER A 6 11.40 -7.89 0.56
N ASP A 7 10.50 -8.81 0.23
CA ASP A 7 10.29 -9.26 -1.17
C ASP A 7 9.43 -8.30 -2.00
N ALA A 8 8.50 -7.57 -1.36
CA ALA A 8 7.67 -6.58 -2.03
C ALA A 8 8.46 -5.31 -2.44
N HIS A 9 9.35 -4.81 -1.56
CA HIS A 9 10.23 -3.67 -1.88
C HIS A 9 11.17 -3.96 -3.07
N LEU A 10 11.69 -5.19 -3.18
CA LEU A 10 12.58 -5.58 -4.28
C LEU A 10 11.87 -5.57 -5.63
N ASN A 11 10.59 -5.96 -5.68
CA ASN A 11 9.79 -5.89 -6.90
C ASN A 11 9.51 -4.44 -7.35
N ASN A 12 9.42 -3.48 -6.43
CA ASN A 12 9.21 -2.06 -6.77
C ASN A 12 10.39 -1.46 -7.57
N ILE A 13 11.62 -1.94 -7.36
CA ILE A 13 12.80 -1.58 -8.16
C ILE A 13 12.63 -2.02 -9.62
N LEU A 14 12.05 -3.20 -9.86
CA LEU A 14 11.81 -3.73 -11.21
C LEU A 14 10.66 -3.01 -11.91
N LEU A 15 9.59 -2.67 -11.18
CA LEU A 15 8.44 -1.94 -11.73
C LEU A 15 8.82 -0.53 -12.18
N ALA A 16 9.66 0.21 -11.44
CA ALA A 16 10.04 1.59 -11.80
C ALA A 16 10.83 1.71 -13.11
N LYS A 17 11.58 0.66 -13.49
CA LYS A 17 12.30 0.62 -14.78
C LYS A 17 11.34 0.59 -15.97
N GLN A 18 10.14 0.04 -15.81
CA GLN A 18 9.18 -0.20 -16.90
C GLN A 18 7.92 0.68 -16.78
N ALA A 19 7.52 1.05 -15.57
CA ALA A 19 6.31 1.79 -15.27
C ALA A 19 6.61 3.25 -14.86
N LYS A 20 5.87 4.19 -15.44
CA LYS A 20 5.96 5.62 -15.09
C LYS A 20 5.06 6.01 -13.92
N VAL A 21 4.00 5.25 -13.68
CA VAL A 21 3.02 5.48 -12.61
C VAL A 21 2.82 4.18 -11.83
N CYS A 22 2.83 4.26 -10.50
CA CYS A 22 2.57 3.14 -9.60
C CYS A 22 1.47 3.51 -8.60
N PHE A 23 0.55 2.58 -8.38
CA PHE A 23 -0.45 2.63 -7.32
C PHE A 23 -0.12 1.55 -6.30
N ALA A 24 0.17 1.95 -5.06
CA ALA A 24 0.50 1.04 -3.98
C ALA A 24 -0.72 0.87 -3.07
N MET A 25 -1.07 -0.39 -2.80
CA MET A 25 -2.18 -0.78 -1.93
C MET A 25 -1.67 -1.83 -0.93
N ALA A 26 -2.24 -1.84 0.28
CA ALA A 26 -1.88 -2.79 1.33
C ALA A 26 -3.09 -3.69 1.69
N PRO A 27 -3.47 -4.66 0.82
CA PRO A 27 -4.71 -5.44 0.99
C PRO A 27 -4.72 -6.35 2.24
N GLY A 28 -3.56 -6.59 2.85
CA GLY A 28 -3.45 -7.29 4.13
C GLY A 28 -3.82 -6.42 5.35
N PHE A 29 -4.12 -5.14 5.14
CA PHE A 29 -4.41 -4.17 6.18
C PHE A 29 -5.78 -3.53 5.95
N ALA A 30 -6.65 -3.63 6.97
CA ALA A 30 -7.94 -2.94 6.96
C ALA A 30 -7.81 -1.45 7.34
N VAL A 31 -6.82 -1.14 8.17
CA VAL A 31 -6.53 0.20 8.68
C VAL A 31 -5.05 0.52 8.49
N ASP A 32 -4.74 1.81 8.33
CA ASP A 32 -3.37 2.27 8.24
C ASP A 32 -2.64 2.09 9.58
N CYS A 33 -1.39 1.64 9.51
CA CYS A 33 -0.49 1.47 10.64
C CYS A 33 0.87 2.12 10.35
N VAL A 34 1.85 1.91 11.24
CA VAL A 34 3.18 2.51 11.07
C VAL A 34 3.81 2.03 9.76
N GLU A 35 3.77 0.73 9.51
CA GLU A 35 4.37 0.10 8.34
C GLU A 35 3.74 0.57 7.02
N THR A 36 2.40 0.72 6.95
CA THR A 36 1.76 1.22 5.72
C THR A 36 2.10 2.68 5.43
N LEU A 37 2.33 3.48 6.47
CA LEU A 37 2.63 4.90 6.35
C LEU A 37 4.12 5.21 6.18
N SER A 38 5.02 4.51 6.86
CA SER A 38 6.46 4.74 6.76
C SER A 38 7.07 3.98 5.58
N GLU A 39 6.86 2.67 5.52
CA GLU A 39 7.52 1.81 4.53
C GLU A 39 6.84 1.97 3.16
N ILE A 40 5.55 1.68 3.06
CA ILE A 40 4.86 1.61 1.76
C ILE A 40 4.58 3.01 1.16
N LYS A 41 4.14 3.97 1.99
CA LYS A 41 3.78 5.29 1.48
C LYS A 41 4.99 6.19 1.24
N LEU A 42 6.00 6.15 2.11
CA LEU A 42 7.14 7.07 2.04
C LEU A 42 8.38 6.42 1.42
N GLU A 43 8.90 5.35 2.02
CA GLU A 43 10.16 4.72 1.56
C GLU A 43 10.03 4.15 0.15
N ASP A 44 8.97 3.41 -0.12
CA ASP A 44 8.67 2.86 -1.46
C ASP A 44 8.47 3.93 -2.53
N ALA A 45 7.84 5.06 -2.17
CA ALA A 45 7.67 6.20 -3.08
C ALA A 45 9.02 6.83 -3.43
N GLU A 46 9.92 6.95 -2.45
CA GLU A 46 11.29 7.41 -2.70
C GLU A 46 12.05 6.43 -3.61
N VAL A 47 11.98 5.13 -3.33
CA VAL A 47 12.63 4.09 -4.13
C VAL A 47 12.12 4.10 -5.57
N PHE A 48 10.80 4.19 -5.77
CA PHE A 48 10.18 4.27 -7.10
C PHE A 48 10.68 5.47 -7.89
N LYS A 49 10.74 6.65 -7.26
CA LYS A 49 11.23 7.89 -7.90
C LYS A 49 12.73 7.82 -8.21
N LYS A 50 13.54 7.30 -7.29
CA LYS A 50 14.99 7.11 -7.48
C LYS A 50 15.29 6.19 -8.67
N ASN A 51 14.40 5.25 -8.98
CA ASN A 51 14.55 4.30 -10.09
C ASN A 51 13.89 4.74 -11.42
N GLY A 52 13.49 6.01 -11.56
CA GLY A 52 12.98 6.56 -12.83
C GLY A 52 11.46 6.53 -13.00
N GLY A 53 10.74 6.12 -11.95
CA GLY A 53 9.30 6.30 -11.83
C GLY A 53 8.94 7.79 -11.71
N ARG A 54 7.78 8.20 -12.27
CA ARG A 54 7.35 9.61 -12.30
C ARG A 54 6.31 9.92 -11.22
N ARG A 55 5.35 9.02 -11.01
CA ARG A 55 4.24 9.25 -10.09
C ARG A 55 3.97 8.00 -9.26
N PHE A 56 4.06 8.14 -7.94
CA PHE A 56 3.69 7.11 -6.98
C PHE A 56 2.44 7.57 -6.25
N ILE A 57 1.44 6.69 -6.14
CA ILE A 57 0.16 6.99 -5.51
C ILE A 57 -0.08 5.92 -4.46
N TYR A 58 0.04 6.32 -3.19
CA TYR A 58 -0.41 5.50 -2.09
C TYR A 58 -1.93 5.54 -2.01
N VAL A 59 -2.56 4.36 -2.00
CA VAL A 59 -4.00 4.22 -1.74
C VAL A 59 -4.17 3.91 -0.26
N PRO A 60 -4.82 4.81 0.52
CA PRO A 60 -5.05 4.57 1.94
C PRO A 60 -5.81 3.27 2.20
N CYS A 61 -5.58 2.69 3.36
CA CYS A 61 -6.41 1.57 3.82
C CYS A 61 -7.87 2.01 3.98
N LEU A 62 -8.78 1.05 4.11
CA LEU A 62 -10.21 1.32 4.21
C LEU A 62 -10.59 2.16 5.44
N ASN A 63 -9.81 2.08 6.52
CA ASN A 63 -9.93 2.91 7.72
C ASN A 63 -11.37 2.96 8.25
N ASP A 64 -11.89 4.13 8.57
CA ASP A 64 -13.25 4.35 9.07
C ASP A 64 -14.27 4.66 7.95
N SER A 65 -13.95 4.32 6.70
CA SER A 65 -14.86 4.59 5.58
C SER A 65 -16.21 3.89 5.74
N ASP A 66 -17.29 4.56 5.29
CA ASP A 66 -18.65 4.02 5.32
C ASP A 66 -18.76 2.64 4.67
N ALA A 67 -18.00 2.40 3.59
CA ALA A 67 -17.99 1.10 2.91
C ALA A 67 -17.41 0.01 3.81
N HIS A 68 -16.34 0.29 4.54
CA HIS A 68 -15.73 -0.66 5.48
C HIS A 68 -16.68 -0.97 6.63
N VAL A 69 -17.27 0.07 7.23
CA VAL A 69 -18.25 -0.08 8.32
C VAL A 69 -19.46 -0.89 7.85
N LYS A 70 -19.99 -0.62 6.65
CA LYS A 70 -21.10 -1.38 6.06
C LYS A 70 -20.77 -2.86 5.90
N VAL A 71 -19.56 -3.19 5.44
CA VAL A 71 -19.12 -4.58 5.31
C VAL A 71 -19.04 -5.27 6.68
N LEU A 72 -18.48 -4.59 7.69
CA LEU A 72 -18.41 -5.12 9.06
C LEU A 72 -19.82 -5.34 9.64
N ILE A 73 -20.72 -4.37 9.50
CA ILE A 73 -22.12 -4.50 9.94
C ILE A 73 -22.82 -5.64 9.19
N SER A 74 -22.63 -5.76 7.88
CA SER A 74 -23.20 -6.85 7.09
C SER A 74 -22.69 -8.23 7.53
N PHE A 75 -21.51 -8.29 8.15
CA PHE A 75 -20.91 -9.55 8.60
C PHE A 75 -21.33 -9.91 10.04
N PHE A 76 -21.44 -8.93 10.93
CA PHE A 76 -21.72 -9.14 12.36
C PHE A 76 -23.15 -8.83 12.79
N GLY A 77 -23.91 -8.07 12.00
CA GLY A 77 -25.29 -7.70 12.28
C GLY A 77 -26.24 -8.86 12.01
N THR A 78 -26.79 -9.43 13.08
CA THR A 78 -28.02 -10.24 13.06
C THR A 78 -29.24 -9.38 12.78
#